data_AF-A0A2V6DRB5-F1
#
_entry.id   AF-A0A2V6DRB5-F1
#
_cell.length_a   1.000
_cell.length_b   1.000
_cell.length_c   1.000
_cell.angle_alpha   90.00
_cell.angle_beta   90.00
_cell.angle_gamma   90.00
#
_symmetry.space_group_name_H-M   'P 1'
#
loop_
_entity.id
_entity.type
_entity.pdbx_description
1 polymer ?
#
loop_
_entity_poly.entity_id
_entity_poly.type
_entity_poly.pdbx_seq_one_letter_code
_entity_poly.pdbx_strand_id
1 'polypeptide(L)'
;MLVCLALPAAARAQVFTCPSGCDPRRNTFSGNDAFMSNTTGSDNTAIGIGALFRNTTGSDNTASGALTLDFNASGIENTAVGLQALAENTTGSNDTAIGVNALGNKTTGSNNTASGVNALQNNTTGSHNAAAGSNALELIPPANSTPPQATVRF
;
A
#
# COMPACT_ATOMS: atom_id res chain seq x y z
N MET A 1 23.39 36.46 -6.06
CA MET A 1 24.62 36.13 -5.29
C MET A 1 24.16 35.41 -4.02
N LEU A 2 24.16 34.08 -4.04
CA LEU A 2 23.68 33.26 -2.93
C LEU A 2 24.85 33.05 -1.95
N VAL A 3 24.74 33.60 -0.74
CA VAL A 3 25.79 33.49 0.29
C VAL A 3 25.59 32.16 1.02
N CYS A 4 26.60 31.29 0.93
CA CYS A 4 26.68 30.05 1.68
C CYS A 4 27.35 30.33 3.03
N LEU A 5 26.55 30.47 4.10
CA LEU A 5 27.04 30.55 5.47
C LEU A 5 27.11 29.12 6.05
N ALA A 6 28.33 28.66 6.31
CA ALA A 6 28.61 27.37 6.94
C ALA A 6 28.12 27.36 8.40
N LEU A 7 27.19 26.47 8.73
CA LEU A 7 26.74 26.20 10.10
C LEU A 7 27.65 25.12 10.77
N PRO A 8 27.96 25.24 12.08
CA PRO A 8 28.92 24.39 12.77
C PRO A 8 28.40 22.96 13.06
N ALA A 9 29.34 22.05 13.30
CA ALA A 9 29.17 20.59 13.38
C ALA A 9 28.25 20.04 14.50
N ALA A 10 27.53 20.90 15.23
CA ALA A 10 26.51 20.52 16.21
C ALA A 10 25.08 20.47 15.63
N ALA A 11 24.89 20.86 14.36
CA ALA A 11 23.60 20.73 13.65
C ALA A 11 23.39 19.34 12.98
N ARG A 12 24.15 18.30 13.38
CA ARG A 12 24.11 16.94 12.79
C ARG A 12 22.91 16.09 13.21
N ALA A 13 21.84 16.70 13.72
CA ALA A 13 20.51 16.09 13.79
C ALA A 13 19.58 16.80 12.80
N GLN A 14 19.97 16.86 11.53
CA GLN A 14 19.03 17.22 10.49
C GLN A 14 18.06 16.05 10.33
N VAL A 15 16.95 16.12 11.06
CA VAL A 15 15.69 15.54 10.61
C VAL A 15 15.51 16.04 9.18
N PHE A 16 15.78 15.16 8.22
CA PHE A 16 15.66 15.43 6.80
C PHE A 16 14.16 15.55 6.49
N THR A 17 13.59 16.70 6.83
CA THR A 17 12.21 17.06 6.50
C THR A 17 12.19 17.46 5.03
N CYS A 18 12.00 16.48 4.16
CA CYS A 18 11.55 16.74 2.79
C CYS A 18 10.02 16.92 2.86
N PRO A 19 9.47 18.13 2.62
CA PRO A 19 8.01 18.33 2.60
C PRO A 19 7.32 17.52 1.49
N SER A 20 8.10 17.03 0.53
CA SER A 20 7.72 16.07 -0.49
C SER A 20 9.00 15.51 -1.12
N GLY A 21 9.17 14.18 -1.15
CA GLY A 21 9.90 13.58 -2.28
C GLY A 21 11.01 12.56 -1.99
N CYS A 22 11.80 12.64 -0.92
CA CYS A 22 12.86 11.64 -0.70
C CYS A 22 13.16 11.42 0.78
N ASP A 23 12.94 10.22 1.28
CA ASP A 23 13.57 9.70 2.50
C ASP A 23 14.95 9.12 2.12
N PRO A 24 16.00 9.18 2.97
CA PRO A 24 17.27 8.46 2.74
C PRO A 24 17.11 6.96 2.40
N ARG A 25 15.95 6.36 2.67
CA ARG A 25 15.57 5.00 2.33
C ARG A 25 14.90 4.84 0.96
N ARG A 26 15.09 5.79 0.04
CA ARG A 26 14.58 5.76 -1.34
C ARG A 26 13.05 5.71 -1.47
N ASN A 27 12.32 6.27 -0.50
CA ASN A 27 10.87 6.41 -0.60
C ASN A 27 10.48 7.71 -1.31
N THR A 28 9.51 7.64 -2.23
CA THR A 28 8.94 8.80 -2.93
C THR A 28 7.51 9.02 -2.42
N PHE A 29 7.18 10.20 -1.92
CA PHE A 29 5.82 10.49 -1.46
C PHE A 29 5.34 11.90 -1.82
N SER A 30 4.04 12.02 -2.09
CA SER A 30 3.35 13.28 -2.42
C SER A 30 1.89 13.22 -1.97
N GLY A 31 1.51 14.08 -1.03
CA GLY A 31 0.16 14.13 -0.45
C GLY A 31 0.21 14.49 1.03
N ASN A 32 -0.86 15.11 1.53
CA ASN A 32 -0.99 15.33 2.97
C ASN A 32 -1.07 13.97 3.68
N ASP A 33 -0.29 13.83 4.75
CA ASP A 33 -0.17 12.60 5.55
C ASP A 33 0.32 11.36 4.76
N ALA A 34 0.87 11.53 3.56
CA ALA A 34 1.52 10.43 2.87
C ALA A 34 2.76 9.97 3.66
N PHE A 35 2.88 8.67 3.92
CA PHE A 35 4.09 8.05 4.45
C PHE A 35 4.54 8.48 5.87
N MET A 36 3.65 9.08 6.67
CA MET A 36 4.03 9.68 7.97
C MET A 36 4.50 8.69 9.05
N SER A 37 4.10 7.41 9.01
CA SER A 37 4.41 6.45 10.09
C SER A 37 5.47 5.39 9.73
N ASN A 38 6.24 5.59 8.65
CA ASN A 38 7.25 4.63 8.21
C ASN A 38 8.49 4.55 9.12
N THR A 39 8.64 3.41 9.81
CA THR A 39 9.72 3.20 10.79
C THR A 39 10.98 2.63 10.15
N THR A 40 10.90 1.61 9.28
CA THR A 40 12.08 1.02 8.60
C THR A 40 11.92 0.75 7.11
N GLY A 41 10.72 0.88 6.52
CA GLY A 41 10.47 0.56 5.12
C GLY A 41 11.27 1.41 4.11
N SER A 42 11.63 0.80 2.98
CA SER A 42 12.40 1.41 1.89
C SER A 42 11.72 1.21 0.53
N ASP A 43 12.12 2.01 -0.47
CA ASP A 43 11.69 1.81 -1.86
C ASP A 43 10.18 1.85 -2.12
N ASN A 44 9.43 2.59 -1.29
CA ASN A 44 7.99 2.77 -1.47
C ASN A 44 7.66 4.04 -2.28
N THR A 45 6.58 3.98 -3.06
CA THR A 45 5.99 5.14 -3.73
C THR A 45 4.59 5.41 -3.17
N ALA A 46 4.34 6.60 -2.63
CA ALA A 46 3.05 6.98 -2.02
C ALA A 46 2.51 8.29 -2.61
N ILE A 47 1.51 8.24 -3.47
CA ILE A 47 0.92 9.42 -4.12
C ILE A 47 -0.56 9.52 -3.76
N GLY A 48 -0.92 10.53 -2.98
CA GLY A 48 -2.30 10.77 -2.53
C GLY A 48 -2.38 11.04 -1.03
N ILE A 49 -3.53 11.59 -0.60
CA ILE A 49 -3.78 11.92 0.81
C ILE A 49 -3.87 10.62 1.61
N GLY A 50 -3.04 10.49 2.65
CA GLY A 50 -2.99 9.30 3.51
C GLY A 50 -2.52 8.01 2.81
N ALA A 51 -1.89 8.11 1.63
CA ALA A 51 -1.29 6.95 0.98
C ALA A 51 -0.12 6.41 1.83
N LEU A 52 -0.10 5.10 2.12
CA LEU A 52 0.90 4.44 2.98
C LEU A 52 1.07 5.11 4.37
N PHE A 53 0.01 5.74 4.90
CA PHE A 53 0.10 6.52 6.14
C PHE A 53 0.60 5.69 7.33
N ARG A 54 0.14 4.44 7.47
CA ARG A 54 0.53 3.48 8.52
C ARG A 54 1.35 2.31 7.97
N ASN A 55 2.21 2.56 6.98
CA ASN A 55 3.26 1.60 6.61
C ASN A 55 4.35 1.61 7.69
N THR A 56 4.69 0.49 8.35
CA THR A 56 5.74 0.50 9.40
C THR A 56 7.08 -0.04 8.88
N THR A 57 7.13 -1.30 8.45
CA THR A 57 8.35 -1.97 7.99
C THR A 57 8.28 -2.46 6.54
N GLY A 58 7.16 -2.26 5.85
CA GLY A 58 6.97 -2.70 4.47
C GLY A 58 7.84 -1.94 3.48
N SER A 59 8.43 -2.67 2.52
CA SER A 59 9.27 -2.14 1.44
C SER A 59 8.69 -2.49 0.07
N ASP A 60 9.13 -1.76 -0.96
CA ASP A 60 8.81 -2.04 -2.36
C ASP A 60 7.31 -1.95 -2.69
N ASN A 61 6.55 -1.10 -1.98
CA ASN A 61 5.12 -0.89 -2.23
C ASN A 61 4.87 0.34 -3.10
N THR A 62 3.92 0.24 -4.02
CA THR A 62 3.42 1.38 -4.82
C THR A 62 1.96 1.64 -4.46
N ALA A 63 1.68 2.83 -3.91
CA ALA A 63 0.35 3.30 -3.54
C ALA A 63 0.03 4.59 -4.29
N SER A 64 -1.03 4.59 -5.10
CA SER A 64 -1.50 5.77 -5.84
C SER A 64 -3.00 5.96 -5.69
N GLY A 65 -3.41 6.95 -4.92
CA GLY A 65 -4.80 7.27 -4.58
C GLY A 65 -4.90 7.75 -3.14
N ALA A 66 -6.06 8.30 -2.78
CA ALA A 66 -6.31 8.65 -1.37
C ALA A 66 -6.55 7.38 -0.55
N LEU A 67 -5.97 7.31 0.65
CA LEU A 67 -6.11 6.19 1.60
C LEU A 67 -5.72 4.81 1.02
N THR A 68 -4.91 4.81 -0.04
CA THR A 68 -4.40 3.60 -0.69
C THR A 68 -3.28 3.00 0.17
N LEU A 69 -3.34 1.71 0.47
CA LEU A 69 -2.42 1.03 1.39
C LEU A 69 -2.28 1.76 2.75
N ASP A 70 -3.34 2.39 3.24
CA ASP A 70 -3.32 3.18 4.49
C ASP A 70 -2.73 2.36 5.66
N PHE A 71 -3.17 1.10 5.83
CA PHE A 71 -2.61 0.19 6.81
C PHE A 71 -1.80 -0.91 6.14
N ASN A 72 -0.47 -0.77 6.12
CA ASN A 72 0.46 -1.80 5.64
C ASN A 72 1.55 -2.10 6.68
N ALA A 73 1.27 -2.93 7.70
CA ALA A 73 2.20 -3.07 8.82
C ALA A 73 3.57 -3.59 8.36
N SER A 74 3.60 -4.71 7.63
CA SER A 74 4.85 -5.33 7.15
C SER A 74 4.79 -5.92 5.74
N GLY A 75 3.71 -5.69 4.99
CA GLY A 75 3.58 -6.21 3.64
C GLY A 75 4.60 -5.62 2.67
N ILE A 76 5.12 -6.44 1.77
CA ILE A 76 6.10 -6.03 0.75
C ILE A 76 5.58 -6.28 -0.66
N GLU A 77 6.14 -5.56 -1.63
CA GLU A 77 5.91 -5.81 -3.06
C GLU A 77 4.42 -5.69 -3.47
N ASN A 78 3.67 -4.78 -2.83
CA ASN A 78 2.27 -4.53 -3.18
C ASN A 78 2.11 -3.35 -4.14
N THR A 79 1.27 -3.49 -5.15
CA THR A 79 0.88 -2.41 -6.07
C THR A 79 -0.60 -2.11 -5.90
N ALA A 80 -0.93 -0.89 -5.49
CA ALA A 80 -2.28 -0.43 -5.23
C ALA A 80 -2.55 0.90 -5.94
N VAL A 81 -3.60 0.94 -6.76
CA VAL A 81 -4.00 2.14 -7.53
C VAL A 81 -5.51 2.32 -7.41
N GLY A 82 -5.93 3.44 -6.83
CA GLY A 82 -7.33 3.79 -6.60
C GLY A 82 -7.63 4.14 -5.15
N LEU A 83 -8.71 4.89 -4.92
CA LEU A 83 -9.20 5.23 -3.59
C LEU A 83 -9.41 3.96 -2.76
N GLN A 84 -8.75 3.87 -1.60
CA GLN A 84 -8.86 2.75 -0.65
C GLN A 84 -8.52 1.36 -1.24
N ALA A 85 -7.75 1.30 -2.33
CA ALA A 85 -7.19 0.03 -2.79
C ALA A 85 -6.19 -0.52 -1.74
N LEU A 86 -6.32 -1.80 -1.38
CA LEU A 86 -5.53 -2.48 -0.33
C LEU A 86 -5.46 -1.73 1.01
N ALA A 87 -6.52 -0.99 1.39
CA ALA A 87 -6.49 -0.10 2.55
C ALA A 87 -6.15 -0.79 3.89
N GLU A 88 -6.56 -2.05 4.09
CA GLU A 88 -6.42 -2.77 5.37
C GLU A 88 -5.33 -3.87 5.40
N ASN A 89 -4.41 -3.89 4.42
CA ASN A 89 -3.43 -4.97 4.26
C ASN A 89 -2.41 -5.06 5.42
N THR A 90 -2.64 -5.86 6.45
CA THR A 90 -1.74 -5.92 7.61
C THR A 90 -0.38 -6.54 7.30
N THR A 91 -0.34 -7.73 6.70
CA THR A 91 0.90 -8.47 6.43
C THR A 91 0.99 -9.08 5.03
N GLY A 92 -0.05 -8.91 4.20
CA GLY A 92 -0.07 -9.49 2.85
C GLY A 92 1.01 -8.92 1.94
N SER A 93 1.56 -9.75 1.06
CA SER A 93 2.61 -9.36 0.12
C SER A 93 2.28 -9.84 -1.29
N ASN A 94 2.94 -9.23 -2.27
CA ASN A 94 2.81 -9.59 -3.68
C ASN A 94 1.38 -9.43 -4.23
N ASP A 95 0.67 -8.39 -3.82
CA ASP A 95 -0.68 -8.10 -4.31
C ASP A 95 -0.72 -6.98 -5.34
N THR A 96 -1.64 -7.11 -6.28
CA THR A 96 -1.96 -6.04 -7.24
C THR A 96 -3.44 -5.69 -7.11
N ALA A 97 -3.75 -4.45 -6.73
CA ALA A 97 -5.10 -3.92 -6.60
C ALA A 97 -5.26 -2.66 -7.44
N ILE A 98 -6.10 -2.73 -8.47
CA ILE A 98 -6.36 -1.61 -9.38
C ILE A 98 -7.87 -1.37 -9.41
N GLY A 99 -8.31 -0.25 -8.86
CA GLY A 99 -9.72 0.11 -8.73
C GLY A 99 -10.08 0.59 -7.33
N VAL A 100 -11.18 1.34 -7.23
CA VAL A 100 -11.70 1.80 -5.93
C VAL A 100 -12.07 0.60 -5.08
N ASN A 101 -11.57 0.54 -3.84
CA ASN A 101 -11.77 -0.57 -2.89
C ASN A 101 -11.35 -1.97 -3.37
N ALA A 102 -10.53 -2.07 -4.42
CA ALA A 102 -9.96 -3.37 -4.81
C ALA A 102 -9.12 -3.93 -3.64
N LEU A 103 -9.43 -5.16 -3.19
CA LEU A 103 -8.84 -5.78 -1.99
C LEU A 103 -8.93 -4.91 -0.71
N GLY A 104 -9.94 -4.04 -0.58
CA GLY A 104 -10.02 -3.03 0.48
C GLY A 104 -9.95 -3.58 1.91
N ASN A 105 -10.63 -4.70 2.20
CA ASN A 105 -10.72 -5.30 3.55
C ASN A 105 -9.80 -6.53 3.71
N LYS A 106 -8.75 -6.64 2.88
CA LYS A 106 -7.80 -7.74 2.95
C LYS A 106 -6.85 -7.52 4.12
N THR A 107 -6.62 -8.55 4.95
CA THR A 107 -5.71 -8.47 6.12
C THR A 107 -4.39 -9.22 5.93
N THR A 108 -4.40 -10.54 5.66
CA THR A 108 -3.17 -11.37 5.72
C THR A 108 -2.88 -12.27 4.52
N GLY A 109 -3.82 -12.41 3.56
CA GLY A 109 -3.56 -13.21 2.36
C GLY A 109 -2.37 -12.67 1.55
N SER A 110 -1.89 -13.37 0.52
CA SER A 110 -0.82 -12.90 -0.38
C SER A 110 -1.09 -13.35 -1.82
N ASN A 111 -0.36 -12.78 -2.79
CA ASN A 111 -0.42 -13.18 -4.19
C ASN A 111 -1.84 -13.03 -4.81
N ASN A 112 -2.57 -11.96 -4.48
CA ASN A 112 -3.87 -11.69 -5.09
C ASN A 112 -3.78 -10.60 -6.15
N THR A 113 -4.56 -10.74 -7.22
CA THR A 113 -4.72 -9.73 -8.27
C THR A 113 -6.19 -9.32 -8.37
N ALA A 114 -6.49 -8.06 -8.09
CA ALA A 114 -7.83 -7.49 -8.20
C ALA A 114 -7.80 -6.29 -9.16
N SER A 115 -8.58 -6.36 -10.23
CA SER A 115 -8.71 -5.28 -11.20
C SER A 115 -10.18 -4.95 -11.43
N GLY A 116 -10.67 -3.90 -10.77
CA GLY A 116 -12.07 -3.47 -10.83
C GLY A 116 -12.52 -2.84 -9.51
N VAL A 117 -13.58 -2.03 -9.57
CA VAL A 117 -14.19 -1.45 -8.37
C VAL A 117 -14.72 -2.59 -7.47
N ASN A 118 -14.33 -2.61 -6.20
CA ASN A 118 -14.66 -3.65 -5.21
C ASN A 118 -14.25 -5.09 -5.59
N ALA A 119 -13.35 -5.27 -6.57
CA ALA A 119 -12.84 -6.60 -6.89
C ALA A 119 -12.11 -7.20 -5.67
N LEU A 120 -12.48 -8.41 -5.27
CA LEU A 120 -11.97 -9.09 -4.07
C LEU A 120 -12.08 -8.29 -2.75
N GLN A 121 -12.99 -7.32 -2.65
CA GLN A 121 -13.03 -6.40 -1.51
C GLN A 121 -13.02 -7.11 -0.15
N ASN A 122 -13.78 -8.20 0.02
CA ASN A 122 -13.87 -8.95 1.27
C ASN A 122 -13.02 -10.23 1.29
N ASN A 123 -11.99 -10.33 0.46
CA ASN A 123 -11.04 -11.43 0.52
C ASN A 123 -10.07 -11.23 1.70
N THR A 124 -10.54 -11.47 2.92
CA THR A 124 -9.82 -11.12 4.17
C THR A 124 -8.51 -11.87 4.37
N THR A 125 -8.47 -13.16 4.00
CA THR A 125 -7.34 -14.08 4.26
C THR A 125 -6.95 -14.95 3.07
N GLY A 126 -7.75 -14.95 2.00
CA GLY A 126 -7.47 -15.77 0.82
C GLY A 126 -6.22 -15.31 0.09
N SER A 127 -5.47 -16.28 -0.41
CA SER A 127 -4.25 -16.07 -1.19
C SER A 127 -4.41 -16.68 -2.58
N HIS A 128 -3.64 -16.20 -3.56
CA HIS A 128 -3.64 -16.73 -4.93
C HIS A 128 -4.98 -16.59 -5.66
N ASN A 129 -5.71 -15.48 -5.44
CA ASN A 129 -6.96 -15.18 -6.14
C ASN A 129 -6.72 -14.13 -7.21
N ALA A 130 -7.38 -14.29 -8.37
CA ALA A 130 -7.40 -13.28 -9.42
C ALA A 130 -8.85 -12.95 -9.78
N ALA A 131 -9.19 -11.67 -9.73
CA ALA A 131 -10.49 -11.16 -10.12
C ALA A 131 -10.34 -9.94 -11.03
N ALA A 132 -11.09 -9.95 -12.13
CA ALA A 132 -11.18 -8.83 -13.06
C ALA A 132 -12.66 -8.47 -13.26
N GLY A 133 -12.98 -7.18 -13.17
CA GLY A 133 -14.35 -6.68 -13.27
C GLY A 133 -14.86 -6.05 -11.97
N SER A 134 -15.87 -5.19 -12.10
CA SER A 134 -16.52 -4.55 -10.95
C SER A 134 -17.24 -5.60 -10.10
N ASN A 135 -17.02 -5.58 -8.79
CA ASN A 135 -17.57 -6.51 -7.79
C ASN A 135 -17.21 -7.98 -8.06
N ALA A 136 -16.18 -8.23 -8.88
CA ALA A 136 -15.72 -9.58 -9.17
C ALA A 136 -15.18 -10.23 -7.89
N LEU A 137 -15.78 -11.36 -7.49
CA LEU A 137 -15.45 -12.10 -6.27
C LEU A 137 -15.44 -11.22 -5.01
N GLU A 138 -16.37 -10.25 -4.93
CA GLU A 138 -16.49 -9.32 -3.80
C GLU A 138 -16.54 -10.04 -2.44
N LEU A 139 -17.07 -11.26 -2.40
CA LEU A 139 -17.05 -12.16 -1.25
C LEU A 139 -16.30 -13.46 -1.59
N ILE A 140 -15.15 -13.69 -0.94
CA ILE A 140 -14.54 -15.02 -0.84
C ILE A 140 -14.71 -15.48 0.61
N PRO A 141 -15.51 -16.53 0.90
CA PRO A 141 -15.64 -17.04 2.25
C PRO A 141 -14.30 -17.63 2.75
N PRO A 142 -14.03 -17.57 4.07
CA PRO A 142 -12.78 -18.08 4.65
C PRO A 142 -12.58 -19.56 4.33
N ALA A 143 -11.32 -20.01 4.29
CA ALA A 143 -10.87 -21.33 3.84
C ALA A 143 -11.52 -22.57 4.51
N ASN A 144 -12.45 -22.40 5.46
CA ASN A 144 -13.22 -23.50 6.07
C ASN A 144 -14.55 -23.84 5.35
N SER A 145 -14.99 -23.04 4.36
CA SER A 145 -16.13 -23.41 3.52
C SER A 145 -15.62 -24.12 2.27
N THR A 146 -15.75 -25.45 2.23
CA THR A 146 -15.42 -26.30 1.08
C THR A 146 -16.21 -25.90 -0.19
N PRO A 147 -15.61 -25.89 -1.41
CA PRO A 147 -14.20 -26.06 -1.78
C PRO A 147 -13.48 -24.72 -2.11
N PRO A 148 -12.13 -24.68 -2.09
CA PRO A 148 -11.35 -23.47 -2.39
C PRO A 148 -11.49 -23.11 -3.88
N GLN A 149 -12.21 -22.03 -4.17
CA GLN A 149 -12.37 -21.50 -5.52
C GLN A 149 -11.30 -20.44 -5.80
N ALA A 150 -10.10 -20.88 -6.20
CA ALA A 150 -9.29 -20.05 -7.08
C ALA A 150 -10.00 -20.08 -8.45
N THR A 151 -10.89 -19.11 -8.70
CA THR A 151 -11.63 -19.03 -9.97
C THR A 151 -11.37 -17.68 -10.60
N VAL A 152 -10.54 -17.67 -11.65
CA VAL A 152 -10.50 -16.55 -12.60
C VAL A 152 -11.86 -16.53 -13.31
N ARG A 153 -12.76 -15.64 -12.91
CA ARG A 153 -13.95 -15.33 -13.71
C ARG A 153 -13.64 -14.08 -14.52
N PHE A 154 -13.52 -14.25 -15.83
CA PHE A 154 -13.51 -13.15 -16.80
C PHE A 154 -14.91 -12.51 -16.88
#